data_AF-A0A251X3W4-F1
#
_entry.id   AF-A0A251X3W4-F1
#
_cell.length_a   1.000
_cell.length_b   1.000
_cell.length_c   1.000
_cell.angle_alpha   90.00
_cell.angle_beta   90.00
_cell.angle_gamma   90.00
#
_symmetry.space_group_name_H-M   'P 1'
#
loop_
_entity.id
_entity.type
_entity.pdbx_description
1 polymer ?
#
loop_
_entity_poly.entity_id
_entity_poly.type
_entity_poly.pdbx_seq_one_letter_code
_entity_poly.pdbx_strand_id
1 'polypeptide(L)' 'MLPEKTDTRWNRLVTGQQNYRLQTVPASMLLSRIVRSVQADNSPENIQRCIEEAHSFFMRYEAILDRDIKTIFGA' A
#
# COMPACT_ATOMS: atom_id res chain seq x y z
N MET A 1 -11.59 -7.84 -3.92
CA MET A 1 -10.62 -7.97 -5.02
C MET A 1 -9.65 -6.79 -4.96
N LEU A 2 -8.37 -7.02 -5.24
CA LEU A 2 -7.36 -5.96 -5.24
C LEU A 2 -7.55 -5.02 -6.45
N PRO A 3 -7.55 -3.68 -6.26
CA PRO A 3 -7.70 -2.74 -7.38
C PRO A 3 -6.40 -2.58 -8.17
N GLU A 4 -6.55 -2.20 -9.44
CA GLU A 4 -5.46 -1.86 -10.36
C GLU A 4 -4.50 -0.81 -9.78
N LYS A 5 -3.22 -0.86 -10.18
CA LYS A 5 -2.17 0.05 -9.70
C LYS A 5 -2.46 1.54 -9.94
N THR A 6 -3.26 1.86 -10.95
CA THR A 6 -3.65 3.23 -11.30
C THR A 6 -4.72 3.82 -10.38
N ASP A 7 -5.28 3.01 -9.47
CA ASP A 7 -6.25 3.48 -8.50
C ASP A 7 -5.64 4.50 -7.53
N THR A 8 -6.27 5.67 -7.42
CA THR A 8 -5.80 6.77 -6.57
C THR A 8 -5.61 6.39 -5.09
N ARG A 9 -6.27 5.33 -4.60
CA ARG A 9 -6.10 4.83 -3.24
C ARG A 9 -4.68 4.29 -2.99
N TRP A 10 -4.03 3.73 -4.02
CA TRP A 10 -2.62 3.33 -3.92
C TRP A 10 -1.73 4.53 -3.63
N ASN A 11 -1.93 5.64 -4.33
CA ASN A 11 -1.19 6.86 -4.08
C ASN A 11 -1.40 7.33 -2.63
N ARG A 12 -2.66 7.42 -2.18
CA ARG A 12 -3.01 7.81 -0.80
C ARG A 12 -2.36 6.91 0.25
N LEU A 13 -2.30 5.60 -0.05
CA LEU A 13 -1.70 4.59 0.80
C LEU A 13 -0.19 4.79 0.94
N VAL A 14 0.52 4.93 -0.18
CA VAL A 14 1.99 5.04 -0.17
C VAL A 14 2.48 6.41 0.30
N THR A 15 1.70 7.47 0.12
CA THR A 15 2.01 8.81 0.65
C THR A 15 1.64 8.97 2.13
N GLY A 16 0.97 7.98 2.74
CA GLY A 16 0.54 8.05 4.14
C GLY A 16 -0.56 9.07 4.39
N GLN A 17 -1.37 9.41 3.38
CA GLN A 17 -2.49 10.36 3.53
C GLN A 17 -3.62 9.79 4.40
N GLN A 18 -3.68 8.47 4.54
CA GLN A 18 -4.59 7.78 5.45
C GLN A 18 -3.82 6.75 6.28
N ASN A 19 -4.00 6.81 7.60
CA ASN A 19 -3.47 5.83 8.53
C ASN A 19 -4.44 4.65 8.62
N TYR A 20 -4.08 3.53 7.99
CA TYR A 20 -4.83 2.28 8.10
C TYR A 20 -4.25 1.45 9.24
N ARG A 21 -5.13 0.99 10.14
CA ARG A 21 -4.75 0.00 11.15
C ARG A 21 -4.83 -1.39 10.52
N LEU A 22 -3.70 -1.85 9.97
CA LEU A 22 -3.62 -3.18 9.37
C LEU A 22 -3.54 -4.24 10.48
N GLN A 23 -4.26 -5.34 10.29
CA GLN A 23 -4.25 -6.49 11.18
C GLN A 23 -2.95 -7.29 11.02
N THR A 24 -2.40 -7.31 9.81
CA THR A 24 -1.20 -8.09 9.49
C THR A 24 0.06 -7.26 9.72
N VAL A 25 0.95 -7.75 10.61
CA VAL A 25 2.22 -7.09 10.94
C VAL A 25 3.12 -6.90 9.70
N PRO A 26 3.32 -7.90 8.83
CA PRO A 26 4.04 -7.71 7.56
C PRO A 26 3.53 -6.56 6.71
N ALA A 27 2.21 -6.41 6.58
CA ALA A 27 1.61 -5.33 5.81
C ALA A 27 1.87 -3.97 6.47
N SER A 28 1.72 -3.88 7.80
CA SER A 28 2.05 -2.67 8.57
C SER A 28 3.52 -2.26 8.42
N MET A 29 4.44 -3.22 8.47
CA MET A 29 5.88 -2.97 8.33
C MET A 29 6.23 -2.50 6.91
N LEU A 30 5.66 -3.14 5.89
CA LEU A 30 5.83 -2.73 4.49
C LEU A 30 5.32 -1.30 4.29
N LEU A 31 4.10 -1.01 4.71
CA LEU A 31 3.49 0.31 4.55
C LEU A 31 4.34 1.39 5.23
N SER A 32 4.78 1.12 6.47
CA SER A 32 5.63 2.05 7.21
C SER A 32 6.96 2.32 6.50
N ARG A 33 7.56 1.28 5.86
CA ARG A 33 8.78 1.45 5.05
C ARG A 33 8.50 2.31 3.82
N ILE A 34 7.42 2.01 3.09
CA ILE A 34 7.06 2.71 1.87
C ILE A 34 6.75 4.19 2.15
N VAL A 35 5.94 4.48 3.16
CA VAL A 35 5.61 5.86 3.54
C VAL A 35 6.87 6.65 3.89
N ARG A 36 7.82 6.07 4.64
CA ARG A 36 9.11 6.71 4.91
C ARG A 36 9.92 6.93 3.64
N SER A 37 9.88 5.99 2.69
CA SER A 37 10.56 6.12 1.40
C SER A 37 10.00 7.29 0.58
N VAL A 38 8.68 7.47 0.56
CA VAL A 38 8.01 8.58 -0.14
C VAL A 38 8.24 9.92 0.58
N GLN A 39 8.30 9.92 1.91
CA GLN A 39 8.64 11.11 2.69
C GLN A 39 10.08 11.57 2.46
N ALA A 40 11.02 10.63 2.25
CA ALA A 40 12.41 10.95 1.94
C ALA A 40 12.60 11.40 0.49
N ASP A 41 11.80 10.85 -0.43
CA ASP A 41 11.84 11.17 -1.87
C ASP A 41 10.41 11.16 -2.44
N ASN A 42 9.85 12.35 -2.63
CA ASN A 42 8.49 12.52 -3.15
C ASN A 42 8.46 12.67 -4.69
N SER A 43 9.48 12.16 -5.39
CA SER A 43 9.50 12.11 -6.85
C SER A 43 8.41 11.16 -7.39
N PRO A 44 7.80 11.46 -8.55
CA PRO A 44 6.84 10.58 -9.21
C PRO A 44 7.38 9.16 -9.42
N GLU A 45 8.67 9.03 -9.74
CA GLU A 45 9.35 7.77 -9.97
C GLU A 45 9.40 6.92 -8.71
N ASN A 46 9.74 7.51 -7.56
CA ASN A 46 9.79 6.79 -6.28
C ASN A 46 8.40 6.40 -5.79
N ILE A 47 7.39 7.27 -5.98
CA ILE A 47 5.99 6.95 -5.68
C ILE A 47 5.53 5.75 -6.51
N GLN A 48 5.77 5.77 -7.83
CA GLN A 48 5.37 4.70 -8.73
C GLN A 48 6.02 3.35 -8.33
N ARG A 49 7.32 3.37 -8.03
CA ARG A 49 8.04 2.20 -7.51
C ARG A 49 7.42 1.67 -6.21
N CYS A 50 7.04 2.55 -5.29
CA CYS A 50 6.38 2.19 -4.04
C CYS A 50 4.98 1.58 -4.27
N ILE A 51 4.21 2.10 -5.22
CA ILE A 51 2.90 1.55 -5.60
C ILE A 51 3.08 0.13 -6.17
N GLU A 52 4.07 -0.08 -7.04
CA GLU A 52 4.35 -1.38 -7.62
C GLU A 52 4.76 -2.42 -6.58
N GLU A 53 5.60 -2.01 -5.63
CA GLU A 53 6.05 -2.83 -4.51
C GLU A 53 4.87 -3.22 -3.60
N ALA A 54 4.05 -2.25 -3.20
CA ALA A 54 2.87 -2.49 -2.38
C ALA A 54 1.90 -3.42 -3.11
N HIS A 55 1.52 -3.10 -4.34
CA HIS A 55 0.59 -3.91 -5.13
C HIS A 55 1.08 -5.34 -5.31
N SER A 56 2.37 -5.54 -5.63
CA SER A 56 2.94 -6.88 -5.79
C SER A 56 2.90 -7.69 -4.50
N PHE A 57 3.13 -7.05 -3.35
CA PHE A 57 3.00 -7.68 -2.05
C PHE A 57 1.54 -8.07 -1.74
N PHE A 58 0.60 -7.14 -1.92
CA PHE A 58 -0.83 -7.40 -1.66
C PHE A 58 -1.40 -8.47 -2.59
N MET A 59 -0.98 -8.48 -3.86
CA MET A 59 -1.37 -9.52 -4.84
C MET A 59 -0.80 -10.89 -4.45
N ARG A 60 0.48 -10.96 -4.07
CA ARG A 60 1.13 -12.23 -3.68
C ARG A 60 0.50 -12.85 -2.43
N TYR A 61 0.03 -12.02 -1.51
CA TYR A 61 -0.50 -12.45 -0.22
C TYR A 61 -2.00 -12.16 -0.07
N GLU A 62 -2.74 -12.03 -1.18
CA GLU A 62 -4.15 -11.60 -1.18
C GLU A 62 -5.02 -12.44 -0.23
N ALA A 63 -4.86 -13.76 -0.23
CA ALA A 63 -5.61 -14.66 0.65
C ALA A 63 -5.37 -14.41 2.16
N ILE A 64 -4.17 -13.97 2.53
CA ILE A 64 -3.81 -13.67 3.93
C ILE A 64 -4.24 -12.25 4.29
N LEU A 65 -4.14 -11.33 3.34
CA LEU A 65 -4.37 -9.91 3.51
C LEU A 65 -5.80 -9.49 3.21
N ASP A 66 -6.74 -10.42 2.99
CA ASP A 66 -8.14 -10.10 2.64
C ASP A 66 -8.71 -9.01 3.54
N ARG A 67 -8.62 -9.16 4.87
CA ARG A 67 -9.13 -8.16 5.82
C ARG A 67 -8.47 -6.79 5.70
N ASP A 68 -7.17 -6.76 5.44
CA ASP A 68 -6.43 -5.52 5.25
C ASP A 68 -6.80 -4.86 3.92
N ILE A 69 -6.96 -5.64 2.86
CA ILE A 69 -7.43 -5.19 1.55
C ILE A 69 -8.84 -4.60 1.66
N LYS A 70 -9.74 -5.25 2.40
CA LYS A 70 -11.08 -4.70 2.68
C LYS A 70 -11.02 -3.41 3.49
N THR A 71 -10.10 -3.32 4.44
CA THR A 71 -9.91 -2.11 5.27
C THR A 71 -9.38 -0.93 4.44
N ILE A 72 -8.47 -1.19 3.50
CA ILE A 72 -7.84 -0.14 2.67
C ILE A 72 -8.75 0.26 1.50
N PHE A 73 -9.36 -0.73 0.83
CA PHE A 73 -10.05 -0.54 -0.45
C PHE A 73 -11.57 -0.74 -0.38
N GLY A 74 -12.15 -1.10 0.78
CA GLY A 74 -13.60 -1.26 0.93
C GLY A 74 -14.22 -2.34 0.03
N ALA A 75 -13.42 -3.30 -0.42
CA ALA A 75 -13.81 -4.36 -1.36
C ALA A 75 -14.28 -5.65 -0.67
#